data_AF-A0A5C3N9J0-F1
#
_entry.id   AF-A0A5C3N9J0-F1
#
_cell.length_a   1.000
_cell.length_b   1.000
_cell.length_c   1.000
_cell.angle_alpha   90.00
_cell.angle_beta   90.00
_cell.angle_gamma   90.00
#
_symmetry.space_group_name_H-M   'P 1'
#
loop_
_entity.id
_entity.type
_entity.pdbx_description
1 polymer ?
#
loop_
_entity_poly.entity_id
_entity_poly.type
_entity_poly.pdbx_seq_one_letter_code
_entity_poly.pdbx_strand_id
1 'polypeptide(L)'
;MLIRRSKAYLAHDYPESLPMDELEDVFLSVEDTVHYQITSSDSPTEWGSLFPPGEGFVHMGAQDRPFCISMFHQLHCLNNLKKAVVADQLSPGQSRHLDHCINYLRESVLCHPSLRLEPRSVHLLERYGIKGVDGLGLVHECRDWQAVYEAAAENFSSWKMRTSSGADI
;
A
#
# COMPACT_ATOMS: atom_id res chain seq x y z
N MET A 1 -21.51 -22.59 21.28
CA MET A 1 -21.94 -21.19 21.13
C MET A 1 -20.85 -20.30 21.71
N LEU A 2 -19.92 -19.83 20.88
CA LEU A 2 -18.87 -18.90 21.32
C LEU A 2 -19.51 -17.51 21.46
N ILE A 3 -19.55 -16.99 22.68
CA ILE A 3 -19.98 -15.62 22.94
C ILE A 3 -18.92 -14.71 22.29
N ARG A 4 -19.24 -14.10 21.14
CA ARG A 4 -18.44 -13.00 20.59
C ARG A 4 -18.52 -11.84 21.58
N ARG A 5 -17.50 -11.68 22.43
CA ARG A 5 -17.35 -10.48 23.27
C ARG A 5 -17.18 -9.27 22.34
N SER A 6 -17.95 -8.20 22.59
CA SER A 6 -17.71 -6.92 21.94
C SER A 6 -16.30 -6.41 22.31
N LYS A 7 -15.56 -5.92 21.32
CA LYS A 7 -14.23 -5.32 21.49
C LYS A 7 -14.36 -3.95 22.18
N ALA A 8 -13.47 -3.66 23.13
CA ALA A 8 -13.44 -2.37 23.82
C ALA A 8 -12.76 -1.27 22.99
N TYR A 9 -11.93 -1.64 22.00
CA TYR A 9 -11.08 -0.75 21.19
C TYR A 9 -10.04 0.04 22.00
N LEU A 10 -9.69 -0.46 23.19
CA LEU A 10 -8.68 0.13 24.07
C LEU A 10 -7.36 -0.64 23.98
N ALA A 11 -6.24 0.06 24.06
CA ALA A 11 -4.89 -0.53 23.98
C ALA A 11 -4.78 -1.52 22.80
N HIS A 12 -4.60 -2.82 23.05
CA HIS A 12 -4.53 -3.89 22.05
C HIS A 12 -5.86 -4.65 21.84
N ASP A 13 -6.95 -4.28 22.52
CA ASP A 13 -8.26 -4.94 22.38
C ASP A 13 -9.08 -4.36 21.21
N TYR A 14 -8.64 -4.60 19.99
CA TYR A 14 -9.33 -4.27 18.74
C TYR A 14 -9.13 -5.40 17.72
N PRO A 15 -10.00 -5.56 16.71
CA PRO A 15 -9.76 -6.53 15.64
C PRO A 15 -8.59 -6.06 14.77
N GLU A 16 -7.86 -6.99 14.19
CA GLU A 16 -6.73 -6.69 13.32
C GLU A 16 -7.14 -5.97 12.03
N SER A 17 -8.33 -6.28 11.51
CA SER A 17 -8.91 -5.67 10.32
C SER A 17 -10.21 -4.96 10.65
N LEU A 18 -10.57 -3.98 9.82
CA LEU A 18 -11.87 -3.33 9.86
C LEU A 18 -12.97 -4.40 9.74
N PRO A 19 -13.93 -4.46 10.69
CA PRO A 19 -15.01 -5.43 10.62
C PRO A 19 -16.01 -4.99 9.54
N MET A 20 -15.86 -5.56 8.35
CA MET A 20 -16.76 -5.40 7.22
C MET A 20 -17.03 -6.76 6.58
N ASP A 21 -18.07 -6.82 5.75
CA ASP A 21 -18.37 -8.01 4.96
C ASP A 21 -17.23 -8.31 3.98
N GLU A 22 -17.20 -9.56 3.50
CA GLU A 22 -16.21 -9.98 2.50
C GLU A 22 -16.32 -9.11 1.25
N LEU A 23 -15.18 -8.67 0.73
CA LEU A 23 -15.12 -7.84 -0.46
C LEU A 23 -15.41 -8.70 -1.69
N GLU A 24 -16.27 -8.21 -2.57
CA GLU A 24 -16.48 -8.83 -3.88
C GLU A 24 -15.23 -8.66 -4.77
N ASP A 25 -14.96 -9.67 -5.60
CA ASP A 25 -13.90 -9.58 -6.61
C ASP A 25 -14.28 -8.55 -7.68
N VAL A 26 -13.35 -7.63 -7.94
CA VAL A 26 -13.45 -6.66 -9.03
C VAL A 26 -12.26 -6.79 -9.96
N PHE A 27 -12.47 -6.51 -11.25
CA PHE A 27 -11.44 -6.64 -12.28
C PHE A 27 -10.99 -5.27 -12.74
N LEU A 28 -9.68 -5.04 -12.67
CA LEU A 28 -9.02 -3.84 -13.17
C LEU A 28 -7.98 -4.24 -14.21
N SER A 29 -7.99 -3.56 -15.35
CA SER A 29 -6.91 -3.63 -16.33
C SER A 29 -5.95 -2.46 -16.09
N VAL A 30 -4.66 -2.77 -15.94
CA VAL A 30 -3.60 -1.75 -15.87
C VAL A 30 -3.38 -1.23 -17.29
N GLU A 31 -3.63 0.06 -17.49
CA GLU A 31 -3.50 0.73 -18.79
C GLU A 31 -2.49 1.88 -18.73
N ASP A 32 -1.98 2.27 -19.91
CA ASP A 32 -1.25 3.54 -20.03
C ASP A 32 -2.26 4.68 -19.93
N THR A 33 -2.42 5.19 -18.72
CA THR A 33 -3.48 6.13 -18.37
C THR A 33 -2.99 7.57 -18.38
N VAL A 34 -3.82 8.49 -18.87
CA VAL A 34 -3.60 9.94 -18.72
C VAL A 34 -3.94 10.45 -17.32
N HIS A 35 -4.52 9.60 -16.47
CA HIS A 35 -4.89 9.92 -15.10
C HIS A 35 -3.78 9.58 -14.10
N TYR A 36 -3.79 10.27 -12.97
CA TYR A 36 -2.86 10.11 -11.85
C TYR A 36 -1.39 10.36 -12.24
N GLN A 37 -1.16 11.18 -13.26
CA GLN A 37 0.18 11.61 -13.66
C GLN A 37 0.88 12.32 -12.50
N ILE A 38 2.21 12.21 -12.42
CA ILE A 38 2.98 12.70 -11.26
C ILE A 38 3.36 14.17 -11.37
N THR A 39 3.45 14.69 -12.60
CA THR A 39 3.88 16.08 -12.89
C THR A 39 2.79 16.95 -13.53
N SER A 40 1.63 16.39 -13.87
CA SER A 40 0.54 17.16 -14.50
C SER A 40 -0.07 18.19 -13.54
N SER A 41 -0.71 19.22 -14.09
CA SER A 41 -1.45 20.23 -13.30
C SER A 41 -2.60 19.62 -12.49
N ASP A 42 -3.18 18.52 -12.98
CA ASP A 42 -4.30 17.84 -12.34
C ASP A 42 -3.86 16.86 -11.24
N SER A 43 -2.55 16.56 -11.16
CA SER A 43 -1.96 15.61 -10.21
C SER A 43 -2.42 15.85 -8.75
N PRO A 44 -2.46 17.09 -8.21
CA PRO A 44 -2.94 17.30 -6.84
C PRO A 44 -4.40 16.85 -6.64
N THR A 45 -5.26 17.12 -7.62
CA THR A 45 -6.69 16.80 -7.58
C THR A 45 -6.91 15.30 -7.72
N GLU A 46 -6.31 14.66 -8.72
CA GLU A 46 -6.48 13.23 -8.97
C GLU A 46 -5.90 12.40 -7.82
N TRP A 47 -4.70 12.74 -7.33
CA TRP A 47 -4.14 12.03 -6.18
C TRP A 47 -4.92 12.31 -4.88
N GLY A 48 -5.56 13.48 -4.78
CA GLY A 48 -6.46 13.82 -3.67
C GLY A 48 -7.75 12.99 -3.69
N SER A 49 -8.28 12.64 -4.87
CA SER A 49 -9.53 11.87 -4.99
C SER A 49 -9.39 10.40 -4.59
N LEU A 50 -8.18 9.91 -4.31
CA LEU A 50 -7.95 8.58 -3.76
C LEU A 50 -8.41 8.44 -2.30
N PHE A 51 -8.66 9.56 -1.62
CA PHE A 51 -8.98 9.59 -0.20
C PHE A 51 -10.46 9.94 0.00
N PRO A 52 -11.21 9.15 0.80
CA PRO A 52 -12.54 9.54 1.23
C PRO A 52 -12.46 10.68 2.26
N PRO A 53 -13.60 11.30 2.61
CA PRO A 53 -13.68 12.16 3.78
C PRO A 53 -13.06 11.47 5.01
N GLY A 54 -12.22 12.20 5.75
CA GLY A 54 -11.47 11.65 6.87
C GLY A 54 -10.16 10.93 6.49
N GLU A 55 -9.76 10.97 5.21
CA GLU A 55 -8.45 10.51 4.71
C GLU A 55 -8.14 9.04 4.99
N GLY A 56 -9.18 8.22 5.18
CA GLY A 56 -9.04 6.80 5.51
C GLY A 56 -8.96 6.48 7.00
N PHE A 57 -9.17 7.47 7.88
CA PHE A 57 -9.33 7.24 9.30
C PHE A 57 -10.76 6.82 9.67
N VAL A 58 -10.87 5.75 10.45
CA VAL A 58 -12.10 5.27 11.08
C VAL A 58 -12.04 5.52 12.59
N HIS A 59 -13.19 5.76 13.21
CA HIS A 59 -13.32 6.01 14.64
C HIS A 59 -14.14 4.88 15.26
N MET A 60 -13.53 4.13 16.20
CA MET A 60 -14.05 2.85 16.65
C MET A 60 -14.19 2.77 18.18
N GLY A 61 -15.21 2.03 18.63
CA GLY A 61 -15.52 1.83 20.05
C GLY A 61 -16.17 3.04 20.72
N ALA A 62 -16.48 2.91 22.02
CA ALA A 62 -17.22 3.93 22.76
C ALA A 62 -16.45 5.25 22.99
N GLN A 63 -15.15 5.28 22.68
CA GLN A 63 -14.29 6.47 22.81
C GLN A 63 -13.90 7.07 21.46
N ASP A 64 -14.53 6.63 20.36
CA ASP A 64 -14.21 7.09 19.00
C ASP A 64 -12.71 7.02 18.69
N ARG A 65 -12.06 5.92 19.10
CA ARG A 65 -10.62 5.80 18.95
C ARG A 65 -10.26 5.78 17.46
N PRO A 66 -9.34 6.63 16.99
CA PRO A 66 -8.99 6.73 15.58
C PRO A 66 -8.01 5.62 15.17
N PHE A 67 -8.26 5.02 14.02
CA PHE A 67 -7.40 4.08 13.32
C PHE A 67 -7.33 4.47 11.84
N CYS A 68 -6.16 4.38 11.22
CA CYS A 68 -6.04 4.47 9.76
C CYS A 68 -6.18 3.08 9.15
N ILE A 69 -6.90 2.95 8.04
CA ILE A 69 -6.89 1.71 7.27
C ILE A 69 -5.59 1.64 6.46
N SER A 70 -4.87 0.52 6.54
CA SER A 70 -3.55 0.35 5.91
C SER A 70 -3.53 0.66 4.41
N MET A 71 -4.59 0.33 3.66
CA MET A 71 -4.72 0.72 2.25
C MET A 71 -4.53 2.24 2.05
N PHE A 72 -5.19 3.07 2.86
CA PHE A 72 -5.07 4.52 2.74
C PHE A 72 -3.72 5.04 3.22
N HIS A 73 -3.13 4.41 4.25
CA HIS A 73 -1.77 4.74 4.65
C HIS A 73 -0.76 4.42 3.53
N GLN A 74 -0.91 3.30 2.82
CA GLN A 74 -0.08 2.95 1.66
C GLN A 74 -0.21 3.97 0.53
N LEU A 75 -1.44 4.38 0.20
CA LEU A 75 -1.70 5.43 -0.81
C LEU A 75 -1.11 6.79 -0.39
N HIS A 76 -1.20 7.13 0.90
CA HIS A 76 -0.61 8.35 1.46
C HIS A 76 0.92 8.36 1.32
N CYS A 77 1.57 7.26 1.70
CA CYS A 77 3.02 7.09 1.56
C CYS A 77 3.45 7.14 0.10
N LEU A 78 2.72 6.49 -0.80
CA LEU A 78 3.01 6.53 -2.23
C LEU A 78 2.91 7.96 -2.81
N ASN A 79 1.90 8.73 -2.40
CA ASN A 79 1.76 10.14 -2.80
C ASN A 79 2.89 11.02 -2.23
N ASN A 80 3.39 10.74 -1.02
CA ASN A 80 4.54 11.46 -0.46
C ASN A 80 5.85 11.11 -1.19
N LEU A 81 6.06 9.83 -1.53
CA LEU A 81 7.20 9.41 -2.35
C LEU A 81 7.17 10.10 -3.72
N LYS A 82 6.01 10.13 -4.36
CA LYS A 82 5.79 10.90 -5.60
C LYS A 82 6.24 12.35 -5.43
N LYS A 83 5.71 13.06 -4.42
CA LYS A 83 6.06 14.47 -4.14
C LYS A 83 7.55 14.68 -3.91
N ALA A 84 8.20 13.75 -3.19
CA ALA A 84 9.64 13.83 -2.92
C ALA A 84 10.48 13.68 -4.19
N VAL A 85 10.10 12.75 -5.09
CA VAL A 85 10.86 12.50 -6.32
C VAL A 85 10.63 13.59 -7.37
N VAL A 86 9.42 14.12 -7.50
CA VAL A 86 9.15 15.22 -8.45
C VAL A 86 9.70 16.58 -8.01
N ALA A 87 10.10 16.71 -6.73
CA ALA A 87 10.81 17.90 -6.26
C ALA A 87 12.21 18.00 -6.92
N ASP A 88 12.78 16.87 -7.34
CA ASP A 88 13.99 16.84 -8.16
C ASP A 88 13.62 16.99 -9.65
N GLN A 89 14.41 17.74 -10.41
CA GLN A 89 14.18 17.93 -11.84
C GLN A 89 14.43 16.61 -12.59
N LEU A 90 13.36 15.94 -13.01
CA LEU A 90 13.42 14.69 -13.77
C LEU A 90 13.62 14.95 -15.26
N SER A 91 14.44 14.12 -15.92
CA SER A 91 14.43 14.07 -17.39
C SER A 91 13.10 13.51 -17.92
N PRO A 92 12.72 13.77 -19.19
CA PRO A 92 11.47 13.26 -19.75
C PRO A 92 11.32 11.73 -19.67
N GLY A 93 12.41 10.99 -19.86
CA GLY A 93 12.43 9.53 -19.73
C GLY A 93 12.21 9.06 -18.29
N GLN A 94 12.82 9.75 -17.31
CA GLN A 94 12.61 9.46 -15.90
C GLN A 94 11.18 9.78 -15.46
N SER A 95 10.60 10.90 -15.91
CA SER A 95 9.21 11.25 -15.61
C SER A 95 8.27 10.15 -16.09
N ARG A 96 8.34 9.78 -17.38
CA ARG A 96 7.45 8.76 -17.95
C ARG A 96 7.59 7.41 -17.25
N HIS A 97 8.82 6.99 -16.95
CA HIS A 97 9.03 5.74 -16.24
C HIS A 97 8.43 5.79 -14.83
N LEU A 98 8.63 6.90 -14.12
CA LEU A 98 8.08 7.11 -12.78
C LEU A 98 6.55 7.24 -12.79
N ASP A 99 5.96 7.86 -13.81
CA ASP A 99 4.51 7.96 -14.00
C ASP A 99 3.90 6.56 -14.02
N HIS A 100 4.42 5.69 -14.88
CA HIS A 100 3.99 4.29 -14.96
C HIS A 100 4.25 3.53 -13.65
N CYS A 101 5.45 3.61 -13.07
CA CYS A 101 5.80 2.86 -11.86
C CYS A 101 4.92 3.24 -10.67
N ILE A 102 4.71 4.54 -10.45
CA ILE A 102 3.91 5.04 -9.33
C ILE A 102 2.43 4.67 -9.53
N ASN A 103 1.90 4.72 -10.76
CA ASN A 103 0.53 4.26 -11.02
C ASN A 103 0.37 2.75 -10.84
N TYR A 104 1.32 1.96 -11.31
CA TYR A 104 1.32 0.51 -11.12
C TYR A 104 1.29 0.11 -9.64
N LEU A 105 2.04 0.83 -8.79
CA LEU A 105 2.01 0.63 -7.34
C LEU A 105 0.67 1.04 -6.72
N ARG A 106 0.09 2.17 -7.17
CA ARG A 106 -1.25 2.62 -6.74
C ARG A 106 -2.29 1.55 -7.04
N GLU A 107 -2.28 0.98 -8.23
CA GLU A 107 -3.21 -0.06 -8.66
C GLU A 107 -2.98 -1.37 -7.91
N SER A 108 -1.73 -1.72 -7.63
CA SER A 108 -1.40 -2.89 -6.80
C SER A 108 -2.00 -2.79 -5.39
N VAL A 109 -1.97 -1.59 -4.79
CA VAL A 109 -2.64 -1.31 -3.50
C VAL A 109 -4.15 -1.46 -3.60
N LEU A 110 -4.77 -1.00 -4.69
CA LEU A 110 -6.21 -1.12 -4.91
C LEU A 110 -6.67 -2.55 -5.22
N CYS A 111 -5.86 -3.36 -5.92
CA CYS A 111 -6.14 -4.76 -6.20
C CYS A 111 -5.98 -5.68 -4.98
N HIS A 112 -5.22 -5.25 -3.97
CA HIS A 112 -5.01 -6.00 -2.74
C HIS A 112 -5.20 -5.09 -1.52
N PRO A 113 -6.42 -4.57 -1.30
CA PRO A 113 -6.66 -3.56 -0.29
C PRO A 113 -6.48 -4.15 1.12
N SER A 114 -5.51 -3.63 1.86
CA SER A 114 -5.33 -4.03 3.25
C SER A 114 -6.34 -3.33 4.15
N LEU A 115 -7.27 -4.11 4.71
CA LEU A 115 -8.28 -3.65 5.67
C LEU A 115 -7.74 -3.48 7.11
N ARG A 116 -6.43 -3.63 7.30
CA ARG A 116 -5.81 -3.61 8.62
C ARG A 116 -6.01 -2.26 9.32
N LEU A 117 -6.31 -2.30 10.62
CA LEU A 117 -6.45 -1.12 11.47
C LEU A 117 -5.10 -0.72 12.08
N GLU A 118 -4.61 0.44 11.71
CA GLU A 118 -3.38 1.03 12.26
C GLU A 118 -3.70 2.09 13.32
N PRO A 119 -3.34 1.88 14.60
CA PRO A 119 -3.52 2.90 15.61
C PRO A 119 -2.53 4.06 15.40
N ARG A 120 -2.84 5.23 15.96
CA ARG A 120 -1.89 6.36 15.99
C ARG A 120 -0.56 5.92 16.61
N SER A 121 0.53 6.33 16.00
CA SER A 121 1.88 6.06 16.49
C SER A 121 2.18 6.89 17.72
N VAL A 122 2.42 6.21 18.84
CA VAL A 122 2.97 6.81 20.06
C VAL A 122 4.39 7.30 19.81
N HIS A 123 5.18 6.56 19.02
CA HIS A 123 6.56 6.91 18.69
C HIS A 123 6.64 8.25 17.94
N LEU A 124 5.83 8.42 16.88
CA LEU A 124 5.80 9.65 16.11
C LEU A 124 5.37 10.84 16.95
N LEU A 125 4.38 10.64 17.82
CA LEU A 125 3.85 11.70 18.68
C LEU A 125 4.87 12.13 19.74
N GLU A 126 5.39 11.19 20.52
CA GLU A 126 6.27 11.49 21.66
C GLU A 126 7.64 11.99 21.22
N ARG A 127 8.20 11.43 20.14
CA ARG A 127 9.55 11.77 19.68
C ARG A 127 9.61 12.97 18.75
N TYR A 128 8.59 13.14 17.90
CA TYR A 128 8.61 14.14 16.84
C TYR A 128 7.42 15.12 16.88
N GLY A 129 6.45 14.94 17.78
CA GLY A 129 5.24 15.75 17.81
C GLY A 129 4.31 15.51 16.61
N ILE A 130 4.52 14.44 15.85
CA ILE A 130 3.79 14.14 14.62
C ILE A 130 2.58 13.28 14.95
N LYS A 131 1.39 13.76 14.58
CA LYS A 131 0.16 12.96 14.64
C LYS A 131 0.05 12.14 13.36
N GLY A 132 0.29 10.83 13.45
CA GLY A 132 0.23 9.94 12.30
C GLY A 132 0.13 8.47 12.71
N VAL A 133 0.20 7.60 11.71
CA VAL A 133 0.37 6.14 11.85
C VAL A 133 1.71 5.76 11.22
N ASP A 134 2.34 4.68 11.68
CA ASP A 134 3.62 4.19 11.16
C ASP A 134 3.63 2.67 10.93
N GLY A 135 2.52 1.99 11.20
CA GLY A 135 2.39 0.53 11.11
C GLY A 135 3.30 -0.26 12.07
N LEU A 136 4.08 0.38 12.94
CA LEU A 136 5.09 -0.31 13.75
C LEU A 136 4.45 -1.14 14.87
N GLY A 137 5.06 -2.31 15.14
CA GLY A 137 4.60 -3.22 16.20
C GLY A 137 3.35 -4.01 15.84
N LEU A 138 2.89 -3.94 14.60
CA LEU A 138 1.78 -4.73 14.09
C LEU A 138 2.29 -6.04 13.49
N VAL A 139 1.61 -7.14 13.79
CA VAL A 139 1.84 -8.42 13.08
C VAL A 139 1.24 -8.32 11.68
N HIS A 140 1.93 -8.87 10.68
CA HIS A 140 1.45 -8.91 9.30
C HIS A 140 1.29 -10.36 8.84
N GLU A 141 0.16 -10.66 8.22
CA GLU A 141 -0.02 -11.89 7.45
C GLU A 141 0.53 -11.66 6.03
N CYS A 142 1.61 -12.36 5.70
CA CYS A 142 2.29 -12.23 4.42
C CYS A 142 2.22 -13.56 3.66
N ARG A 143 2.20 -13.47 2.32
CA ARG A 143 2.51 -14.63 1.49
C ARG A 143 4.01 -14.91 1.59
N ASP A 144 4.38 -16.19 1.56
CA ASP A 144 5.77 -16.60 1.61
C ASP A 144 6.54 -16.10 0.38
N TRP A 145 7.28 -15.01 0.56
CA TRP A 145 8.09 -14.42 -0.51
C TRP A 145 9.34 -15.26 -0.79
N GLN A 146 9.82 -16.09 0.14
CA GLN A 146 10.99 -16.94 -0.09
C GLN A 146 10.72 -17.94 -1.21
N ALA A 147 9.55 -18.57 -1.20
CA ALA A 147 9.13 -19.47 -2.27
C ALA A 147 9.14 -18.78 -3.66
N VAL A 148 8.77 -17.50 -3.73
CA VAL A 148 8.82 -16.72 -4.98
C VAL A 148 10.27 -16.49 -5.44
N TYR A 149 11.17 -16.18 -4.51
CA TYR A 149 12.60 -15.95 -4.81
C TYR A 149 13.26 -17.23 -5.32
N GLU A 150 12.99 -18.35 -4.67
CA GLU A 150 13.50 -19.67 -5.06
C GLU A 150 13.03 -20.04 -6.48
N ALA A 151 11.73 -19.94 -6.74
CA ALA A 151 11.16 -20.22 -8.06
C ALA A 151 11.75 -19.34 -9.18
N ALA A 152 11.95 -18.03 -8.91
CA ALA A 152 12.55 -17.12 -9.88
C ALA A 152 14.02 -17.46 -10.17
N ALA A 153 14.80 -17.78 -9.13
CA ALA A 153 16.20 -18.15 -9.26
C ALA A 153 16.40 -19.48 -10.00
N GLU A 154 15.55 -20.48 -9.71
CA GLU A 154 15.53 -21.77 -10.41
C GLU A 154 15.20 -21.61 -11.89
N ASN A 155 14.18 -20.79 -12.21
CA ASN A 155 13.79 -20.48 -13.58
C ASN A 155 14.96 -19.86 -14.36
N PHE A 156 15.58 -18.82 -13.79
CA PHE A 156 16.70 -18.11 -14.42
C PHE A 156 17.92 -19.03 -14.61
N SER A 157 18.25 -19.85 -13.62
CA SER A 157 19.36 -20.81 -13.70
C SER A 157 19.12 -21.85 -14.79
N SER A 158 17.90 -22.39 -14.86
CA SER A 158 17.49 -23.36 -15.89
C SER A 158 17.54 -22.75 -17.30
N TRP A 159 17.07 -21.51 -17.46
CA TRP A 159 17.22 -20.77 -18.71
C TRP A 159 18.68 -20.61 -19.10
N LYS A 160 19.53 -20.13 -18.19
CA LYS A 160 20.95 -19.91 -18.44
C LYS A 160 21.66 -21.21 -18.84
N MET A 161 21.41 -22.32 -18.14
CA MET A 161 22.01 -23.61 -18.49
C MET A 161 21.63 -24.06 -19.90
N ARG A 162 20.37 -23.90 -20.31
CA ARG A 162 19.90 -24.23 -21.68
C ARG A 162 20.51 -23.34 -22.75
N THR A 163 20.69 -22.04 -22.48
CA THR A 163 21.23 -21.09 -23.46
C THR A 163 22.75 -21.13 -23.51
N SER A 164 23.43 -21.43 -22.40
CA SER A 164 24.90 -21.56 -22.35
C SER A 164 25.41 -22.90 -22.90
N SER A 165 24.55 -23.92 -23.00
CA SER A 165 24.83 -25.18 -23.70
C SER A 165 24.48 -25.14 -25.19
N GLY A 166 23.99 -24.00 -25.69
CA GLY A 166 23.61 -23.77 -27.09
C GLY A 166 24.55 -22.85 -27.88
N ALA A 167 25.83 -22.78 -27.52
CA ALA A 167 26.86 -22.29 -28.43
C ALA A 167 27.27 -23.43 -29.37
N ASP A 168 26.38 -23.79 -30.30
CA ASP A 168 26.65 -24.54 -31.54
C ASP A 168 25.32 -24.76 -32.30
N ILE A 169 24.77 -23.68 -32.88
CA ILE A 169 24.13 -23.67 -34.21
C ILE A 169 24.46 -22.32 -34.85
#